data_AF-A0A9W8NYD3-F1
#
_entry.id   AF-A0A9W8NYD3-F1
#
_cell.length_a   1.000
_cell.length_b   1.000
_cell.length_c   1.000
_cell.angle_alpha   90.00
_cell.angle_beta   90.00
_cell.angle_gamma   90.00
#
_symmetry.space_group_name_H-M   'P 1'
#
loop_
_entity.id
_entity.type
_entity.pdbx_description
1 polymer ?
#
loop_
_entity_poly.entity_id
_entity_poly.type
_entity_poly.pdbx_seq_one_letter_code
_entity_poly.pdbx_strand_id
1 'polypeptide(L)'
;MTMYSRSMIQEMGENVAGVEHPPEPQPTVLDPWPLLTLSIPDASTKASENATDAEVEIHCASANAANRHTEGQVNTLLVNHEGEVSGDTDDTAVNSTNGQKITTEEKTDTAHTIDDLSIAEENVLNQNMSTVDYVSLSKLEEDIPEVSFPDIVLVNDPEGITKTEDIYHLKRQTIQEQTKKPLRYKRVWPKLARDSEPSTLFNSDIHSSSVFHQTPTTDEIKQQSNRNIAYLNLSSAPVLGTGHHSIVYRGALQLPSPLSDFSLNPCVSVATKMAFIRGEERELIEQEGRVYNAFPEYLKTSYSGYNLVPPIAHPVPAAACVPKFFGYHVPVNEVNEAKLREADLSALAERRKRRKAAGAKQVNDGDTLDPESEEVAIVDPDEDETEDEKALEEEVNERSHIEERRWQPISPLLLVEECGKDIVASELTRDERNECFTILLRLHHANFIHKSFYVRNFLKQPGPLTKPPQERSISSPSFRLIDFGRTRIWRDEMEEALSIEREDQKNKILKNAAQEWFTDRNYEVGKVFRELEIPNYES
;
A
#
# COMPACT_ATOMS: atom_id res chain seq x y z
N MET A 1 40.36 6.85 -4.02
CA MET A 1 40.04 5.99 -2.88
C MET A 1 38.58 5.58 -3.06
N THR A 2 38.36 4.34 -3.46
CA THR A 2 37.08 3.75 -3.88
C THR A 2 36.35 3.30 -2.61
N MET A 3 35.19 3.88 -2.28
CA MET A 3 34.35 3.36 -1.21
C MET A 3 33.25 2.50 -1.84
N TYR A 4 33.50 1.20 -1.91
CA TYR A 4 32.41 0.23 -1.87
C TYR A 4 32.04 0.03 -0.40
N SER A 5 30.78 -0.26 -0.08
CA SER A 5 30.52 -0.92 1.19
C SER A 5 31.09 -2.34 1.13
N ARG A 6 31.74 -2.80 2.20
CA ARG A 6 32.27 -4.17 2.28
C ARG A 6 31.19 -5.23 2.12
N SER A 7 29.92 -4.93 2.38
CA SER A 7 28.82 -5.85 2.06
C SER A 7 28.75 -6.13 0.55
N MET A 8 28.91 -5.09 -0.29
CA MET A 8 29.00 -5.25 -1.74
C MET A 8 30.32 -5.91 -2.17
N ILE A 9 31.45 -5.64 -1.50
CA ILE A 9 32.74 -6.32 -1.81
C ILE A 9 32.71 -7.81 -1.41
N GLN A 10 32.14 -8.14 -0.26
CA GLN A 10 32.04 -9.52 0.24
C GLN A 10 31.10 -10.36 -0.63
N GLU A 11 30.01 -9.77 -1.14
CA GLU A 11 29.13 -10.41 -2.10
C GLU A 11 29.81 -10.59 -3.48
N MET A 12 30.72 -9.68 -3.86
CA MET A 12 31.50 -9.75 -5.10
C MET A 12 32.79 -10.61 -5.03
N GLY A 13 33.05 -11.30 -3.92
CA GLY A 13 34.06 -12.38 -3.88
C GLY A 13 35.53 -11.95 -3.93
N GLU A 14 35.85 -10.66 -3.79
CA GLU A 14 37.24 -10.19 -3.67
C GLU A 14 37.76 -10.41 -2.24
N ASN A 15 38.11 -11.66 -1.94
CA ASN A 15 38.71 -12.07 -0.68
C ASN A 15 40.15 -11.52 -0.55
N VAL A 16 40.30 -10.30 -0.02
CA VAL A 16 41.59 -9.87 0.55
C VAL A 16 41.73 -10.51 1.93
N ALA A 17 42.18 -11.77 1.96
CA ALA A 17 42.38 -12.51 3.19
C ALA A 17 43.55 -11.90 4.00
N GLY A 18 43.30 -11.57 5.28
CA GLY A 18 44.35 -11.36 6.27
C GLY A 18 44.51 -9.97 6.89
N VAL A 19 43.69 -8.99 6.51
CA VAL A 19 43.68 -7.69 7.21
C VAL A 19 42.38 -7.57 8.01
N GLU A 20 42.50 -7.58 9.34
CA GLU A 20 41.42 -7.13 10.23
C GLU A 20 41.25 -5.62 10.02
N HIS A 21 40.26 -5.24 9.23
CA HIS A 21 39.85 -3.83 9.15
C HIS A 21 38.84 -3.55 10.26
N PRO A 22 38.84 -2.33 10.82
CA PRO A 22 37.77 -1.91 11.72
C PRO A 22 36.39 -2.10 11.04
N PRO A 23 35.34 -2.37 11.83
CA PRO A 23 33.99 -2.47 11.28
C PRO A 23 33.65 -1.17 10.54
N GLU A 24 33.14 -1.30 9.32
CA GLU A 24 32.77 -0.12 8.52
C GLU A 24 31.61 0.62 9.20
N PRO A 25 31.57 1.95 9.10
CA PRO A 25 30.38 2.69 9.47
C PRO A 25 29.23 2.22 8.58
N GLN A 26 28.09 1.89 9.20
CA GLN A 26 26.87 1.57 8.46
C GLN A 26 26.49 2.78 7.60
N PRO A 27 26.10 2.59 6.33
CA PRO A 27 25.66 3.70 5.49
C PRO A 27 24.49 4.42 6.17
N THR A 28 24.60 5.73 6.31
CA THR A 28 23.57 6.54 6.95
C THR A 28 22.42 6.74 5.98
N VAL A 29 21.24 6.21 6.35
CA VAL A 29 19.97 6.53 5.71
C VAL A 29 19.78 8.04 5.76
N LEU A 30 19.51 8.64 4.61
CA LEU A 30 19.14 10.05 4.56
C LEU A 30 17.63 10.12 4.64
N ASP A 31 17.14 10.45 5.83
CA ASP A 31 15.73 10.70 6.02
C ASP A 31 15.32 11.89 5.14
N PRO A 32 14.18 11.79 4.42
CA PRO A 32 13.61 12.95 3.76
C PRO A 32 13.33 14.04 4.81
N TRP A 33 13.24 15.29 4.37
CA TRP A 33 12.83 16.36 5.27
C TRP A 33 11.45 16.02 5.87
N PRO A 34 11.32 15.86 7.21
CA PRO A 34 10.10 15.32 7.80
C PRO A 34 8.96 16.32 7.66
N LEU A 35 7.94 15.91 6.92
CA LEU A 35 6.61 16.50 6.83
C LEU A 35 5.64 15.82 7.82
N LEU A 36 5.81 14.52 8.06
CA LEU A 36 5.01 13.76 9.03
C LEU A 36 5.57 13.97 10.44
N THR A 37 5.07 14.99 11.13
CA THR A 37 5.40 15.20 12.54
C THR A 37 4.52 14.31 13.42
N LEU A 38 5.03 13.13 13.79
CA LEU A 38 4.43 12.33 14.85
C LEU A 38 4.79 12.95 16.20
N SER A 39 3.79 13.52 16.87
CA SER A 39 3.91 13.77 18.31
C SER A 39 3.89 12.40 19.00
N ILE A 40 5.05 11.83 19.31
CA ILE A 40 5.12 10.70 20.23
C ILE A 40 4.68 11.28 21.57
N PRO A 41 3.51 10.90 22.13
CA PRO A 41 3.17 11.36 23.46
C PRO A 41 4.27 10.88 24.40
N ASP A 42 4.94 11.82 25.08
CA ASP A 42 6.02 11.54 26.01
C ASP A 42 5.58 10.42 26.96
N ALA A 43 6.17 9.23 26.80
CA ALA A 43 5.88 8.09 27.66
C ALA A 43 6.29 8.35 29.13
N SER A 44 6.89 9.51 29.43
CA SER A 44 7.38 9.89 30.75
C SER A 44 6.35 10.55 31.69
N THR A 45 5.11 10.81 31.28
CA THR A 45 4.11 11.49 32.15
C THR A 45 3.11 10.58 32.86
N LYS A 46 3.23 9.25 32.79
CA LYS A 46 2.31 8.32 33.49
C LYS A 46 2.97 7.24 34.37
N ALA A 47 4.16 7.51 34.92
CA ALA A 47 4.78 6.64 35.93
C ALA A 47 5.11 7.42 37.21
N SER A 48 4.08 7.94 37.88
CA SER A 48 4.18 8.50 39.22
C SER A 48 2.81 8.44 39.89
N GLU A 49 2.31 7.24 40.13
CA GLU A 49 1.44 6.91 41.26
C GLU A 49 1.24 5.38 41.29
N ASN A 50 1.56 4.79 42.45
CA ASN A 50 1.49 3.37 42.81
C ASN A 50 2.75 2.52 42.50
N ALA A 51 3.77 2.74 43.33
CA ALA A 51 4.73 1.70 43.68
C ALA A 51 4.25 0.95 44.94
N THR A 52 4.12 -0.37 44.82
CA THR A 52 4.36 -1.33 45.91
C THR A 52 5.12 -2.52 45.31
N ASP A 53 6.39 -2.60 45.67
CA ASP A 53 7.21 -3.78 45.95
C ASP A 53 7.02 -5.07 45.13
N ALA A 54 7.98 -5.33 44.23
CA ALA A 54 8.66 -6.63 44.14
C ALA A 54 9.99 -6.46 43.38
N GLU A 55 11.10 -6.71 44.07
CA GLU A 55 12.47 -6.73 43.57
C GLU A 55 12.72 -7.96 42.69
N VAL A 56 13.33 -7.76 41.51
CA VAL A 56 14.26 -8.73 40.90
C VAL A 56 15.38 -7.94 40.21
N GLU A 57 16.58 -7.99 40.76
CA GLU A 57 17.84 -7.54 40.17
C GLU A 57 18.24 -8.41 38.97
N ILE A 58 18.62 -7.80 37.84
CA ILE A 58 19.78 -8.26 37.04
C ILE A 58 20.55 -7.02 36.54
N HIS A 59 21.81 -6.95 36.94
CA HIS A 59 22.85 -6.01 36.50
C HIS A 59 23.18 -6.13 35.00
N CYS A 60 23.39 -5.00 34.32
CA CYS A 60 24.69 -4.70 33.70
C CYS A 60 24.83 -3.21 33.36
N ALA A 61 26.03 -2.70 33.63
CA ALA A 61 26.36 -1.29 33.79
C ALA A 61 27.01 -0.67 32.54
N SER A 62 26.80 0.65 32.40
CA SER A 62 27.72 1.72 31.95
C SER A 62 28.42 1.60 30.58
N ALA A 63 28.56 2.67 29.79
CA ALA A 63 29.07 3.97 30.23
C ALA A 63 28.63 5.15 29.33
N ASN A 64 28.44 6.28 30.00
CA ASN A 64 28.34 7.63 29.47
C ASN A 64 29.65 8.13 28.86
N ALA A 65 29.54 9.00 27.85
CA ALA A 65 30.47 10.11 27.67
C ALA A 65 29.72 11.34 27.14
N ALA A 66 29.76 12.39 27.94
CA ALA A 66 29.16 13.69 27.70
C ALA A 66 30.02 14.57 26.77
N ASN A 67 29.39 15.53 26.09
CA ASN A 67 29.92 16.91 26.06
C ASN A 67 28.85 17.96 25.71
N ARG A 68 28.98 19.09 26.39
CA ARG A 68 28.06 20.24 26.48
C ARG A 68 28.45 21.40 25.54
N HIS A 69 27.50 22.35 25.46
CA HIS A 69 27.60 23.78 25.10
C HIS A 69 27.61 24.08 23.59
N THR A 70 26.84 25.04 23.06
CA THR A 70 26.51 26.39 23.57
C THR A 70 25.12 26.89 23.15
N GLU A 71 24.48 27.65 24.03
CA GLU A 71 23.27 28.46 23.84
C GLU A 71 23.52 29.66 22.91
N GLY A 72 22.52 30.00 22.10
CA GLY A 72 22.45 31.24 21.32
C GLY A 72 21.03 31.80 21.35
N GLN A 73 20.86 32.90 22.07
CA GLN A 73 19.62 33.68 22.20
C GLN A 73 19.20 34.27 20.84
N VAL A 74 17.91 34.23 20.52
CA VAL A 74 17.31 35.05 19.45
C VAL A 74 16.07 35.75 19.97
N ASN A 75 16.07 37.08 19.79
CA ASN A 75 15.04 38.04 20.15
C ASN A 75 13.74 37.84 19.34
N THR A 76 12.60 37.86 20.04
CA THR A 76 11.27 37.99 19.43
C THR A 76 10.87 39.47 19.39
N LEU A 77 10.70 40.02 18.19
CA LEU A 77 10.12 41.34 17.94
C LEU A 77 8.61 41.18 17.71
N LEU A 78 7.83 41.73 18.63
CA LEU A 78 6.38 41.95 18.50
C LEU A 78 6.14 43.20 17.64
N VAL A 79 5.36 43.07 16.58
CA VAL A 79 4.75 44.21 15.88
C VAL A 79 3.24 44.08 16.01
N ASN A 80 2.66 45.03 16.74
CA ASN A 80 1.23 45.29 16.82
C ASN A 80 0.76 45.93 15.51
N HIS A 81 -0.40 45.53 15.01
CA HIS A 81 -1.21 46.39 14.16
C HIS A 81 -2.68 46.30 14.56
N GLU A 82 -3.14 47.35 15.25
CA GLU A 82 -4.54 47.70 15.40
C GLU A 82 -5.02 48.37 14.10
N GLY A 83 -6.30 48.17 13.78
CA GLY A 83 -6.98 48.79 12.65
C GLY A 83 -8.47 48.49 12.68
N GLU A 84 -9.20 49.22 13.53
CA GLU A 84 -10.65 49.37 13.47
C GLU A 84 -11.07 50.07 12.16
N VAL A 85 -12.12 49.60 11.47
CA VAL A 85 -13.07 50.47 10.73
C VAL A 85 -14.46 49.84 10.74
N SER A 86 -15.40 50.68 11.16
CA SER A 86 -16.86 50.60 11.24
C SER A 86 -17.61 50.48 9.90
N GLY A 87 -18.84 49.96 9.93
CA GLY A 87 -19.82 50.17 8.86
C GLY A 87 -21.16 49.48 9.10
N ASP A 88 -22.13 50.25 9.60
CA ASP A 88 -23.61 50.08 9.52
C ASP A 88 -24.08 49.66 8.10
N THR A 89 -25.24 49.07 7.80
CA THR A 89 -26.64 49.30 8.22
C THR A 89 -27.57 48.26 7.55
N ASP A 90 -28.83 48.24 8.01
CA ASP A 90 -30.09 47.89 7.32
C ASP A 90 -30.72 46.48 7.46
N ASP A 91 -31.67 46.43 8.39
CA ASP A 91 -33.11 46.18 8.18
C ASP A 91 -33.56 45.31 6.99
N THR A 92 -34.22 44.20 7.30
CA THR A 92 -35.58 43.92 6.78
C THR A 92 -36.28 42.82 7.57
N ALA A 93 -37.58 43.03 7.78
CA ALA A 93 -38.43 42.27 8.67
C ALA A 93 -39.35 41.26 7.94
N VAL A 94 -40.06 40.48 8.76
CA VAL A 94 -41.46 40.00 8.59
C VAL A 94 -41.70 38.52 8.21
N ASN A 95 -42.41 37.84 9.16
CA ASN A 95 -43.31 36.67 9.06
C ASN A 95 -42.72 35.30 8.68
N SER A 96 -43.19 34.14 9.17
CA SER A 96 -44.55 33.78 9.58
C SER A 96 -44.56 32.53 10.47
N THR A 97 -45.55 32.47 11.34
CA THR A 97 -45.99 31.31 12.13
C THR A 97 -46.55 30.16 11.28
N ASN A 98 -46.20 28.90 11.63
CA ASN A 98 -47.00 27.67 11.52
C ASN A 98 -46.16 26.55 12.18
N GLY A 99 -46.63 25.75 13.13
CA GLY A 99 -47.81 24.91 13.11
C GLY A 99 -47.35 23.48 13.37
N GLN A 100 -47.04 23.16 14.64
CA GLN A 100 -46.54 21.85 15.08
C GLN A 100 -47.64 20.78 14.95
N LYS A 101 -47.41 19.78 14.10
CA LYS A 101 -48.19 18.54 14.04
C LYS A 101 -47.30 17.40 14.52
N ILE A 102 -47.57 16.92 15.73
CA ILE A 102 -46.95 15.73 16.31
C ILE A 102 -47.65 14.52 15.69
N THR A 103 -46.92 13.75 14.89
CA THR A 103 -47.31 12.41 14.45
C THR A 103 -46.37 11.41 15.12
N THR A 104 -46.93 10.59 16.00
CA THR A 104 -46.33 9.37 16.54
C THR A 104 -46.23 8.34 15.43
N GLU A 105 -45.01 8.05 14.97
CA GLU A 105 -44.71 6.95 14.06
C GLU A 105 -44.29 5.71 14.85
N GLU A 106 -44.88 4.58 14.43
CA GLU A 106 -44.62 3.23 14.92
C GLU A 106 -43.18 2.81 14.59
N LYS A 107 -42.44 2.39 15.61
CA LYS A 107 -41.18 1.66 15.46
C LYS A 107 -41.45 0.33 14.79
N THR A 108 -41.11 0.24 13.51
CA THR A 108 -40.82 -1.04 12.86
C THR A 108 -39.32 -1.28 13.04
N ASP A 109 -38.96 -2.43 13.62
CA ASP A 109 -37.57 -2.87 13.74
C ASP A 109 -37.02 -3.16 12.34
N THR A 110 -36.51 -2.12 11.68
CA THR A 110 -35.71 -2.25 10.47
C THR A 110 -34.39 -2.88 10.85
N ALA A 111 -34.13 -4.07 10.29
CA ALA A 111 -32.84 -4.72 10.36
C ALA A 111 -31.73 -3.70 10.08
N HIS A 112 -30.79 -3.55 11.02
CA HIS A 112 -29.61 -2.71 10.85
C HIS A 112 -28.83 -3.21 9.64
N THR A 113 -29.07 -2.62 8.47
CA THR A 113 -28.19 -2.74 7.32
C THR A 113 -26.86 -2.12 7.73
N ILE A 114 -25.78 -2.89 7.59
CA ILE A 114 -24.39 -2.50 7.88
C ILE A 114 -23.89 -1.50 6.79
N ASP A 115 -24.79 -0.63 6.33
CA ASP A 115 -24.65 0.23 5.15
C ASP A 115 -24.33 1.68 5.50
N ASP A 116 -24.52 2.07 6.76
CA ASP A 116 -24.25 3.42 7.18
C ASP A 116 -22.77 3.52 7.53
N LEU A 117 -22.03 4.24 6.67
CA LEU A 117 -20.86 4.97 7.12
C LEU A 117 -21.22 5.56 8.48
N SER A 118 -20.35 5.36 9.47
CA SER A 118 -20.58 5.97 10.76
C SER A 118 -20.82 7.47 10.54
N ILE A 119 -21.71 8.07 11.32
CA ILE A 119 -22.00 9.51 11.24
C ILE A 119 -20.69 10.33 11.28
N ALA A 120 -19.65 9.82 11.94
CA ALA A 120 -18.31 10.38 11.91
C ALA A 120 -17.65 10.35 10.53
N GLU A 121 -17.67 9.22 9.81
CA GLU A 121 -17.13 9.10 8.45
C GLU A 121 -17.84 10.02 7.47
N GLU A 122 -19.16 10.14 7.56
CA GLU A 122 -19.95 11.03 6.71
C GLU A 122 -19.66 12.52 7.01
N ASN A 123 -19.52 12.87 8.28
CA ASN A 123 -19.17 14.23 8.69
C ASN A 123 -17.76 14.64 8.23
N VAL A 124 -16.77 13.74 8.32
CA VAL A 124 -15.41 14.01 7.81
C VAL A 124 -15.46 14.23 6.30
N LEU A 125 -16.24 13.44 5.57
CA LEU A 125 -16.38 13.61 4.13
C LEU A 125 -17.00 14.97 3.77
N ASN A 126 -18.09 15.33 4.45
CA ASN A 126 -18.83 16.56 4.21
C ASN A 126 -17.99 17.81 4.54
N GLN A 127 -17.12 17.75 5.55
CA GLN A 127 -16.18 18.82 5.87
C GLN A 127 -15.08 18.99 4.82
N ASN A 128 -14.71 17.90 4.13
CA ASN A 128 -13.60 17.86 3.17
C ASN A 128 -14.02 18.02 1.69
N MET A 129 -15.32 18.24 1.40
CA MET A 129 -15.81 18.43 0.03
C MET A 129 -15.52 19.83 -0.56
N SER A 130 -14.80 20.70 0.15
CA SER A 130 -14.32 21.96 -0.45
C SER A 130 -13.34 21.67 -1.59
N THR A 131 -13.30 22.54 -2.60
CA THR A 131 -12.35 22.46 -3.71
C THR A 131 -10.91 22.42 -3.18
N VAL A 132 -10.20 21.31 -3.42
CA VAL A 132 -8.80 21.16 -2.99
C VAL A 132 -7.89 21.96 -3.91
N ASP A 133 -7.04 22.81 -3.32
CA ASP A 133 -5.97 23.49 -4.06
C ASP A 133 -4.76 22.56 -4.21
N TYR A 134 -4.74 21.80 -5.31
CA TYR A 134 -3.65 20.87 -5.63
C TYR A 134 -2.28 21.54 -5.86
N VAL A 135 -2.21 22.87 -5.99
CA VAL A 135 -0.95 23.59 -6.16
C VAL A 135 -0.24 23.77 -4.82
N SER A 136 -0.98 23.91 -3.73
CA SER A 136 -0.43 24.12 -2.38
C SER A 136 -0.23 22.83 -1.58
N LEU A 137 -0.70 21.69 -2.07
CA LEU A 137 -0.48 20.40 -1.41
C LEU A 137 1.02 20.05 -1.35
N SER A 138 1.47 19.66 -0.17
CA SER A 138 2.79 19.08 0.01
C SER A 138 2.77 17.63 -0.46
N LYS A 139 3.84 17.18 -1.13
CA LYS A 139 3.97 15.78 -1.56
C LYS A 139 4.17 14.87 -0.37
N LEU A 140 3.56 13.68 -0.39
CA LEU A 140 3.93 12.63 0.54
C LEU A 140 5.24 11.98 0.09
N GLU A 141 6.32 12.26 0.82
CA GLU A 141 7.68 11.79 0.52
C GLU A 141 8.27 10.92 1.63
N GLU A 142 7.48 10.63 2.65
CA GLU A 142 7.81 9.76 3.78
C GLU A 142 7.05 8.44 3.67
N ASP A 143 7.62 7.38 4.22
CA ASP A 143 6.93 6.11 4.32
C ASP A 143 5.87 6.21 5.42
N ILE A 144 4.69 5.62 5.16
CA ILE A 144 3.63 5.58 6.17
C ILE A 144 4.00 4.49 7.19
N PRO A 145 4.11 4.80 8.49
CA PRO A 145 4.40 3.81 9.51
C PRO A 145 3.38 2.67 9.49
N GLU A 146 3.84 1.43 9.70
CA GLU A 146 2.99 0.24 9.66
C GLU A 146 1.72 0.40 10.53
N VAL A 147 1.87 0.92 11.75
CA VAL A 147 0.76 1.12 12.70
C VAL A 147 -0.33 2.07 12.19
N SER A 148 0.02 3.00 11.32
CA SER A 148 -0.89 4.03 10.77
C SER A 148 -1.18 3.82 9.28
N PHE A 149 -0.70 2.71 8.70
CA PHE A 149 -0.90 2.43 7.29
C PHE A 149 -2.40 2.21 7.01
N PRO A 150 -2.99 2.88 6.00
CA PRO A 150 -4.42 2.79 5.76
C PRO A 150 -4.84 1.38 5.33
N ASP A 151 -5.86 0.86 6.00
CA ASP A 151 -6.50 -0.41 5.69
C ASP A 151 -7.68 -0.21 4.73
N ILE A 152 -8.36 0.93 4.88
CA ILE A 152 -9.48 1.37 4.06
C ILE A 152 -9.18 2.76 3.53
N VAL A 153 -9.50 2.99 2.26
CA VAL A 153 -9.47 4.32 1.65
C VAL A 153 -10.88 4.68 1.22
N LEU A 154 -11.41 5.77 1.77
CA LEU A 154 -12.67 6.36 1.35
C LEU A 154 -12.39 7.41 0.28
N VAL A 155 -12.93 7.20 -0.91
CA VAL A 155 -12.60 7.99 -2.10
C VAL A 155 -13.76 8.90 -2.46
N ASN A 156 -13.50 10.21 -2.42
CA ASN A 156 -14.42 11.21 -2.96
C ASN A 156 -14.13 11.39 -4.46
N ASP A 157 -15.03 10.86 -5.29
CA ASP A 157 -14.91 10.86 -6.75
C ASP A 157 -16.21 11.37 -7.42
N PRO A 158 -16.51 12.67 -7.31
CA PRO A 158 -17.77 13.22 -7.81
C PRO A 158 -17.85 13.20 -9.34
N GLU A 159 -16.71 13.25 -10.04
CA GLU A 159 -16.62 13.18 -11.50
C GLU A 159 -16.61 11.74 -12.05
N GLY A 160 -16.56 10.73 -11.17
CA GLY A 160 -16.55 9.32 -11.55
C GLY A 160 -15.26 8.90 -12.27
N ILE A 161 -14.11 9.50 -11.97
CA ILE A 161 -12.82 9.19 -12.60
C ILE A 161 -12.35 7.76 -12.33
N THR A 162 -12.78 7.15 -11.23
CA THR A 162 -12.53 5.74 -10.91
C THR A 162 -13.43 4.79 -11.72
N LYS A 163 -14.54 5.31 -12.25
CA LYS A 163 -15.47 4.63 -13.16
C LYS A 163 -15.08 4.95 -14.59
N THR A 164 -13.97 4.39 -15.05
CA THR A 164 -13.45 4.52 -16.42
C THR A 164 -14.29 3.74 -17.45
N GLU A 165 -15.61 3.94 -17.50
CA GLU A 165 -16.35 3.64 -18.73
C GLU A 165 -15.96 4.67 -19.79
N ASP A 166 -15.72 4.19 -21.02
CA ASP A 166 -15.20 4.95 -22.15
C ASP A 166 -15.59 6.44 -22.11
N ILE A 167 -14.58 7.27 -21.84
CA ILE A 167 -14.56 8.74 -21.70
C ILE A 167 -15.27 9.48 -22.87
N TYR A 168 -15.77 8.76 -23.87
CA TYR A 168 -16.39 9.30 -25.07
C TYR A 168 -17.91 9.08 -25.21
N HIS A 169 -18.58 8.16 -24.49
CA HIS A 169 -19.93 7.76 -24.94
C HIS A 169 -21.09 7.63 -23.94
N LEU A 170 -20.90 7.57 -22.62
CA LEU A 170 -22.04 7.65 -21.70
C LEU A 170 -22.32 9.09 -21.27
N LYS A 171 -23.55 9.54 -21.52
CA LYS A 171 -24.07 10.86 -21.14
C LYS A 171 -23.85 11.08 -19.64
N ARG A 172 -22.98 12.05 -19.30
CA ARG A 172 -22.66 12.54 -17.93
C ARG A 172 -23.85 12.68 -16.96
N GLN A 173 -25.08 12.82 -17.46
CA GLN A 173 -26.25 13.18 -16.66
C GLN A 173 -26.74 12.08 -15.71
N THR A 174 -26.58 10.78 -16.02
CA THR A 174 -27.10 9.72 -15.14
C THR A 174 -26.14 9.32 -14.01
N ILE A 175 -24.85 9.65 -14.15
CA ILE A 175 -23.81 9.28 -13.16
C ILE A 175 -23.76 10.27 -11.98
N GLN A 176 -24.13 11.54 -12.19
CA GLN A 176 -24.06 12.58 -11.16
C GLN A 176 -24.93 12.34 -9.92
N GLU A 177 -26.00 11.56 -10.03
CA GLU A 177 -26.87 11.26 -8.87
C GLU A 177 -26.35 10.11 -8.00
N GLN A 178 -25.50 9.22 -8.56
CA GLN A 178 -24.93 8.07 -7.83
C GLN A 178 -23.58 8.36 -7.16
N THR A 179 -22.91 9.48 -7.44
CA THR A 179 -21.56 9.77 -6.94
C THR A 179 -21.51 10.58 -5.65
N LYS A 180 -22.64 10.76 -4.93
CA LYS A 180 -22.62 11.47 -3.64
C LYS A 180 -22.01 10.65 -2.50
N LYS A 181 -22.12 9.31 -2.54
CA LYS A 181 -21.50 8.43 -1.53
C LYS A 181 -20.03 8.19 -1.91
N PRO A 182 -19.08 8.32 -0.96
CA PRO A 182 -17.69 7.99 -1.21
C PRO A 182 -17.56 6.50 -1.57
N LEU A 183 -16.62 6.21 -2.46
CA LEU A 183 -16.29 4.83 -2.81
C LEU A 183 -15.35 4.25 -1.77
N ARG A 184 -15.63 3.03 -1.33
CA ARG A 184 -14.80 2.32 -0.36
C ARG A 184 -13.79 1.43 -1.07
N TYR A 185 -12.53 1.52 -0.67
CA TYR A 185 -11.47 0.65 -1.15
C TYR A 185 -10.78 -0.05 0.01
N LYS A 186 -10.40 -1.31 -0.18
CA LYS A 186 -9.68 -2.13 0.80
C LYS A 186 -8.25 -2.35 0.35
N ARG A 187 -7.30 -2.21 1.28
CA ARG A 187 -5.88 -2.50 1.05
C ARG A 187 -5.68 -3.98 0.73
N VAL A 188 -4.93 -4.25 -0.33
CA VAL A 188 -4.40 -5.58 -0.66
C VAL A 188 -2.89 -5.63 -0.41
N TRP A 189 -2.17 -4.55 -0.76
CA TRP A 189 -0.75 -4.37 -0.49
C TRP A 189 -0.44 -2.97 0.08
N PRO A 190 0.66 -2.80 0.84
CA PRO A 190 1.63 -3.83 1.24
C PRO A 190 1.03 -4.87 2.20
N LYS A 191 1.67 -6.04 2.34
CA LYS A 191 1.34 -6.98 3.42
C LYS A 191 2.15 -6.61 4.65
N LEU A 192 1.47 -6.29 5.75
CA LEU A 192 2.07 -5.81 6.99
C LEU A 192 2.25 -6.96 7.98
N ALA A 193 3.17 -6.84 8.94
CA ALA A 193 3.37 -7.88 9.95
C ALA A 193 2.08 -8.10 10.77
N ARG A 194 1.36 -7.03 11.08
CA ARG A 194 0.04 -7.12 11.74
C ARG A 194 -1.01 -7.88 10.95
N ASP A 195 -0.85 -8.01 9.63
CA ASP A 195 -1.78 -8.79 8.83
C ASP A 195 -1.60 -10.28 9.15
N SER A 196 -0.39 -10.77 9.42
CA SER A 196 -0.10 -12.19 9.64
C SER A 196 -0.67 -12.78 10.93
N GLU A 197 -1.04 -11.94 11.90
CA GLU A 197 -1.60 -12.38 13.19
C GLU A 197 -3.03 -12.92 13.00
N PRO A 198 -3.32 -14.19 13.34
CA PRO A 198 -4.62 -14.83 13.09
C PRO A 198 -5.80 -14.17 13.83
N SER A 199 -5.52 -13.28 14.78
CA SER A 199 -6.53 -12.51 15.50
C SER A 199 -6.91 -11.18 14.83
N THR A 200 -6.24 -10.75 13.76
CA THR A 200 -6.64 -9.53 13.06
C THR A 200 -7.69 -9.88 11.99
N LEU A 201 -8.85 -9.24 12.08
CA LEU A 201 -10.01 -9.33 11.16
C LEU A 201 -9.67 -9.10 9.67
N PHE A 202 -8.40 -8.86 9.32
CA PHE A 202 -7.96 -8.60 7.96
C PHE A 202 -7.62 -9.89 7.19
N ASN A 203 -7.09 -10.91 7.88
CA ASN A 203 -6.66 -12.15 7.24
C ASN A 203 -7.81 -13.10 6.91
N SER A 204 -8.96 -12.93 7.54
CA SER A 204 -10.14 -13.75 7.26
C SER A 204 -10.70 -13.59 5.85
N ASP A 205 -10.49 -12.43 5.24
CA ASP A 205 -11.25 -12.04 4.06
C ASP A 205 -10.46 -12.15 2.74
N ILE A 206 -9.13 -12.30 2.78
CA ILE A 206 -8.31 -12.16 1.56
C ILE A 206 -7.71 -13.49 1.05
N HIS A 207 -7.50 -14.49 1.92
CA HIS A 207 -6.83 -15.74 1.53
C HIS A 207 -7.57 -17.03 1.89
N SER A 208 -8.82 -16.95 2.33
CA SER A 208 -9.57 -18.11 2.76
C SER A 208 -10.76 -18.35 1.84
N SER A 209 -10.63 -19.29 0.92
CA SER A 209 -11.75 -19.91 0.22
C SER A 209 -12.51 -20.93 1.09
N SER A 210 -12.21 -21.08 2.40
CA SER A 210 -12.77 -22.22 3.16
C SER A 210 -12.97 -22.02 4.68
N VAL A 211 -12.64 -20.89 5.25
CA VAL A 211 -12.77 -20.68 6.69
C VAL A 211 -13.31 -19.28 6.88
N PHE A 212 -14.51 -19.11 7.42
CA PHE A 212 -14.94 -18.05 8.35
C PHE A 212 -16.46 -17.93 8.36
N HIS A 213 -17.10 -18.12 9.52
CA HIS A 213 -18.28 -17.34 9.96
C HIS A 213 -18.42 -17.43 11.48
N GLN A 214 -17.93 -16.41 12.14
CA GLN A 214 -18.56 -15.93 13.36
C GLN A 214 -18.98 -14.49 13.09
N THR A 215 -20.22 -14.16 13.46
CA THR A 215 -20.66 -12.76 13.56
C THR A 215 -19.67 -12.00 14.44
N PRO A 216 -19.20 -10.81 14.02
CA PRO A 216 -18.27 -10.02 14.79
C PRO A 216 -18.77 -9.83 16.23
N THR A 217 -17.97 -10.26 17.19
CA THR A 217 -18.16 -9.97 18.60
C THR A 217 -18.18 -8.47 18.84
N THR A 218 -18.78 -8.03 19.95
CA THR A 218 -18.80 -6.60 20.32
C THR A 218 -17.38 -6.02 20.46
N ASP A 219 -16.39 -6.85 20.78
CA ASP A 219 -14.99 -6.44 20.84
C ASP A 219 -14.37 -6.34 19.44
N GLU A 220 -14.75 -7.19 18.48
CA GLU A 220 -14.37 -7.03 17.06
C GLU A 220 -14.99 -5.77 16.44
N ILE A 221 -16.19 -5.37 16.84
CA ILE A 221 -16.83 -4.10 16.44
C ILE A 221 -16.07 -2.89 17.05
N LYS A 222 -15.62 -2.99 18.30
CA LYS A 222 -14.74 -1.96 18.91
C LYS A 222 -13.33 -1.96 18.33
N GLN A 223 -12.81 -3.09 17.86
CA GLN A 223 -11.56 -3.14 17.10
C GLN A 223 -11.76 -2.59 15.68
N GLN A 224 -12.98 -2.68 15.12
CA GLN A 224 -13.37 -2.03 13.88
C GLN A 224 -13.28 -0.50 13.95
N SER A 225 -13.46 0.12 15.13
CA SER A 225 -13.21 1.55 15.32
C SER A 225 -11.71 1.94 15.34
N ASN A 226 -10.80 0.96 15.34
CA ASN A 226 -9.36 1.19 15.16
C ASN A 226 -8.89 0.99 13.70
N ARG A 227 -9.80 0.90 12.73
CA ARG A 227 -9.39 0.81 11.33
C ARG A 227 -8.68 2.09 10.91
N ASN A 228 -7.49 1.94 10.35
CA ASN A 228 -6.77 3.03 9.75
C ASN A 228 -7.48 3.43 8.46
N ILE A 229 -8.37 4.42 8.55
CA ILE A 229 -9.14 4.94 7.41
C ILE A 229 -8.43 6.19 6.91
N ALA A 230 -8.04 6.16 5.63
CA ALA A 230 -7.60 7.34 4.91
C ALA A 230 -8.70 7.85 3.99
N TYR A 231 -8.63 9.14 3.64
CA TYR A 231 -9.55 9.78 2.71
C TYR A 231 -8.79 10.24 1.48
N LEU A 232 -9.24 9.84 0.30
CA LEU A 232 -8.65 10.26 -0.96
C LEU A 232 -9.65 11.13 -1.71
N ASN A 233 -9.32 12.41 -1.88
CA ASN A 233 -10.12 13.31 -2.68
C ASN A 233 -9.57 13.35 -4.12
N LEU A 234 -10.44 13.01 -5.06
CA LEU A 234 -10.17 13.02 -6.49
C LEU A 234 -10.99 14.10 -7.23
N SER A 235 -11.76 14.91 -6.51
CA SER A 235 -12.52 16.01 -7.10
C SER A 235 -11.58 16.98 -7.78
N SER A 236 -11.85 17.26 -9.06
CA SER A 236 -11.02 18.11 -9.92
C SER A 236 -9.52 17.75 -9.91
N ALA A 237 -9.18 16.49 -9.64
CA ALA A 237 -7.79 16.03 -9.59
C ALA A 237 -7.09 16.25 -10.95
N PRO A 238 -5.91 16.90 -10.99
CA PRO A 238 -5.19 17.08 -12.23
C PRO A 238 -4.56 15.77 -12.70
N VAL A 239 -4.58 15.54 -14.02
CA VAL A 239 -3.90 14.41 -14.65
C VAL A 239 -2.39 14.66 -14.60
N LEU A 240 -1.65 13.73 -14.02
CA LEU A 240 -0.18 13.74 -13.99
C LEU A 240 0.41 13.08 -15.24
N GLY A 241 -0.23 12.03 -15.75
CA GLY A 241 0.23 11.31 -16.94
C GLY A 241 -0.77 10.27 -17.43
N THR A 242 -0.61 9.88 -18.70
CA THR A 242 -1.45 8.86 -19.34
C THR A 242 -0.56 7.80 -19.96
N GLY A 243 -0.72 6.56 -19.50
CA GLY A 243 -0.08 5.38 -20.06
C GLY A 243 -0.98 4.69 -21.09
N HIS A 244 -0.49 3.58 -21.65
CA HIS A 244 -1.29 2.76 -22.56
C HIS A 244 -2.42 2.00 -21.85
N HIS A 245 -2.20 1.70 -20.57
CA HIS A 245 -3.04 0.79 -19.77
C HIS A 245 -3.60 1.45 -18.51
N SER A 246 -3.23 2.70 -18.27
CA SER A 246 -3.53 3.39 -17.02
C SER A 246 -3.52 4.89 -17.21
N ILE A 247 -4.17 5.59 -16.30
CA ILE A 247 -4.09 7.03 -16.14
C ILE A 247 -3.65 7.35 -14.71
N VAL A 248 -2.86 8.41 -14.55
CA VAL A 248 -2.33 8.85 -13.25
C VAL A 248 -2.87 10.23 -12.94
N TYR A 249 -3.48 10.37 -11.78
CA TYR A 249 -3.97 11.64 -11.25
C TYR A 249 -3.15 12.04 -10.03
N ARG A 250 -3.10 13.35 -9.74
CA ARG A 250 -2.66 13.83 -8.43
C ARG A 250 -3.84 13.72 -7.49
N GLY A 251 -3.78 12.79 -6.54
CA GLY A 251 -4.81 12.64 -5.50
C GLY A 251 -4.43 13.43 -4.24
N ALA A 252 -5.43 13.96 -3.55
CA ALA A 252 -5.25 14.58 -2.24
C ALA A 252 -5.60 13.55 -1.16
N LEU A 253 -4.57 13.00 -0.51
CA LEU A 253 -4.70 11.95 0.49
C LEU A 253 -4.62 12.56 1.89
N GLN A 254 -5.66 12.38 2.68
CA GLN A 254 -5.64 12.59 4.13
C GLN A 254 -5.34 11.26 4.80
N LEU A 255 -4.23 11.21 5.54
CA LEU A 255 -3.81 10.02 6.28
C LEU A 255 -4.64 9.85 7.57
N PRO A 256 -4.65 8.65 8.17
CA PRO A 256 -5.32 8.44 9.45
C PRO A 256 -4.65 9.23 10.59
N SER A 257 -5.41 9.59 11.63
CA SER A 257 -4.84 10.11 12.88
C SER A 257 -3.82 9.09 13.45
N PRO A 258 -2.69 9.55 14.02
CA PRO A 258 -2.33 10.94 14.32
C PRO A 258 -1.62 11.69 13.19
N LEU A 259 -1.46 11.10 12.01
CA LEU A 259 -0.68 11.70 10.91
C LEU A 259 -1.36 12.95 10.31
N SER A 260 -2.68 13.07 10.45
CA SER A 260 -3.47 14.19 9.95
C SER A 260 -3.57 15.41 10.86
N ASP A 261 -3.16 15.30 12.13
CA ASP A 261 -3.72 16.17 13.18
C ASP A 261 -3.01 17.54 13.33
N PHE A 262 -1.94 17.80 12.58
CA PHE A 262 -1.03 18.92 12.87
C PHE A 262 -0.82 19.94 11.75
N SER A 263 -1.39 19.74 10.57
CA SER A 263 -1.24 20.67 9.44
C SER A 263 -2.51 21.45 9.16
N LEU A 264 -2.38 22.73 8.83
CA LEU A 264 -3.47 23.60 8.35
C LEU A 264 -4.21 23.00 7.13
N ASN A 265 -3.53 22.13 6.38
CA ASN A 265 -4.09 21.33 5.31
C ASN A 265 -3.74 19.85 5.59
N PRO A 266 -4.67 19.03 6.10
CA PRO A 266 -4.41 17.64 6.52
C PRO A 266 -4.13 16.70 5.35
N CYS A 267 -4.20 17.20 4.12
CA CYS A 267 -3.99 16.44 2.90
C CYS A 267 -2.57 16.60 2.36
N VAL A 268 -2.04 15.50 1.83
CA VAL A 268 -0.79 15.43 1.06
C VAL A 268 -1.08 14.98 -0.37
N SER A 269 -0.21 15.35 -1.32
CA SER A 269 -0.35 14.87 -2.70
C SER A 269 0.30 13.49 -2.89
N VAL A 270 -0.41 12.63 -3.59
CA VAL A 270 0.06 11.31 -4.03
C VAL A 270 -0.24 11.12 -5.52
N ALA A 271 0.54 10.29 -6.20
CA ALA A 271 0.20 9.83 -7.55
C ALA A 271 -0.77 8.64 -7.44
N THR A 272 -2.00 8.84 -7.93
CA THR A 272 -3.06 7.84 -7.97
C THR A 272 -3.14 7.26 -9.38
N LYS A 273 -2.55 6.08 -9.57
CA LYS A 273 -2.61 5.34 -10.84
C LYS A 273 -3.81 4.41 -10.85
N MET A 274 -4.56 4.46 -11.94
CA MET A 274 -5.79 3.68 -12.17
C MET A 274 -5.72 3.00 -13.53
N ALA A 275 -6.21 1.77 -13.59
CA ALA A 275 -6.26 0.98 -14.82
C ALA A 275 -7.42 1.46 -15.68
N PHE A 276 -7.29 1.31 -17.00
CA PHE A 276 -8.46 1.29 -17.86
C PHE A 276 -9.29 0.03 -17.57
N ILE A 277 -10.62 0.09 -17.74
CA ILE A 277 -11.53 -1.04 -17.44
C ILE A 277 -11.42 -2.17 -18.46
N ARG A 278 -10.67 -1.97 -19.53
CA ARG A 278 -10.49 -2.98 -20.58
C ARG A 278 -9.54 -4.06 -20.05
N GLY A 279 -9.84 -5.32 -20.38
CA GLY A 279 -8.90 -6.45 -20.41
C GLY A 279 -7.91 -6.63 -19.24
N GLU A 280 -6.65 -6.81 -19.63
CA GLU A 280 -5.49 -7.21 -18.82
C GLU A 280 -4.89 -6.02 -18.04
N GLU A 281 -5.39 -4.80 -18.27
CA GLU A 281 -4.88 -3.57 -17.66
C GLU A 281 -4.95 -3.58 -16.13
N ARG A 282 -5.96 -4.25 -15.55
CA ARG A 282 -6.06 -4.46 -14.11
C ARG A 282 -4.95 -5.35 -13.59
N GLU A 283 -4.66 -6.43 -14.29
CA GLU A 283 -3.60 -7.39 -13.94
C GLU A 283 -2.24 -6.69 -13.95
N LEU A 284 -2.02 -5.74 -14.88
CA LEU A 284 -0.79 -4.95 -14.91
C LEU A 284 -0.64 -4.02 -13.70
N ILE A 285 -1.71 -3.37 -13.24
CA ILE A 285 -1.63 -2.55 -12.02
C ILE A 285 -1.50 -3.42 -10.77
N GLU A 286 -2.21 -4.55 -10.73
CA GLU A 286 -2.08 -5.51 -9.64
C GLU A 286 -0.63 -6.01 -9.53
N GLN A 287 -0.04 -6.43 -10.66
CA GLN A 287 1.35 -6.83 -10.74
C GLN A 287 2.29 -5.70 -10.32
N GLU A 288 2.03 -4.46 -10.72
CA GLU A 288 2.81 -3.30 -10.28
C GLU A 288 2.74 -3.11 -8.76
N GLY A 289 1.56 -3.22 -8.15
CA GLY A 289 1.37 -3.17 -6.70
C GLY A 289 2.11 -4.27 -5.96
N ARG A 290 2.07 -5.51 -6.48
CA ARG A 290 2.84 -6.66 -5.97
C ARG A 290 4.35 -6.38 -6.01
N VAL A 291 4.84 -5.83 -7.13
CA VAL A 291 6.27 -5.50 -7.30
C VAL A 291 6.70 -4.41 -6.31
N TYR A 292 5.90 -3.36 -6.14
CA TYR A 292 6.19 -2.33 -5.12
C TYR A 292 6.26 -2.90 -3.71
N ASN A 293 5.34 -3.81 -3.36
CA ASN A 293 5.37 -4.51 -2.08
C ASN A 293 6.63 -5.38 -1.89
N ALA A 294 7.15 -5.95 -2.98
CA ALA A 294 8.33 -6.82 -2.95
C ALA A 294 9.66 -6.05 -2.91
N PHE A 295 9.67 -4.76 -3.26
CA PHE A 295 10.92 -4.00 -3.29
C PHE A 295 11.57 -3.91 -1.90
N PRO A 296 12.89 -4.18 -1.81
CA PRO A 296 13.61 -3.94 -0.57
C PRO A 296 13.68 -2.44 -0.27
N GLU A 297 13.78 -2.12 1.02
CA GLU A 297 13.73 -0.73 1.50
C GLU A 297 14.77 0.17 0.82
N TYR A 298 15.97 -0.34 0.58
CA TYR A 298 17.06 0.44 -0.02
C TYR A 298 16.83 0.92 -1.46
N LEU A 299 15.80 0.40 -2.16
CA LEU A 299 15.40 0.93 -3.46
C LEU A 299 14.45 2.13 -3.33
N LYS A 300 13.74 2.27 -2.22
CA LYS A 300 12.75 3.32 -1.96
C LYS A 300 13.32 4.48 -1.15
N THR A 301 14.34 4.22 -0.33
CA THR A 301 15.00 5.24 0.52
C THR A 301 16.20 5.87 -0.17
N SER A 302 16.51 7.12 0.19
CA SER A 302 17.73 7.80 -0.22
C SER A 302 18.84 7.57 0.82
N TYR A 303 20.08 7.38 0.35
CA TYR A 303 21.23 7.13 1.21
C TYR A 303 22.31 8.18 0.98
N SER A 304 23.08 8.46 2.03
CA SER A 304 24.28 9.27 1.89
C SER A 304 25.38 8.48 1.18
N GLY A 305 26.09 9.15 0.28
CA GLY A 305 27.22 8.57 -0.44
C GLY A 305 26.97 8.37 -1.92
N TYR A 306 27.82 7.53 -2.51
CA TYR A 306 27.89 7.34 -3.95
C TYR A 306 28.04 5.85 -4.30
N ASN A 307 27.40 5.45 -5.39
CA ASN A 307 27.61 4.17 -6.05
C ASN A 307 28.82 4.26 -6.99
N LEU A 308 29.63 3.20 -6.97
CA LEU A 308 30.76 3.01 -7.88
C LEU A 308 30.47 1.76 -8.72
N VAL A 309 29.88 1.97 -9.89
CA VAL A 309 29.32 0.89 -10.71
C VAL A 309 30.05 0.84 -12.06
N PRO A 310 30.93 -0.14 -12.30
CA PRO A 310 31.54 -0.33 -13.61
C PRO A 310 30.46 -0.48 -14.70
N PRO A 311 30.64 0.10 -15.90
CA PRO A 311 31.83 0.80 -16.39
C PRO A 311 31.90 2.30 -16.02
N ILE A 312 30.98 2.82 -15.21
CA ILE A 312 30.96 4.23 -14.81
C ILE A 312 32.16 4.51 -13.90
N ALA A 313 33.10 5.31 -14.39
CA ALA A 313 34.33 5.66 -13.65
C ALA A 313 34.11 6.71 -12.55
N HIS A 314 32.97 7.41 -12.57
CA HIS A 314 32.66 8.49 -11.65
C HIS A 314 31.64 8.06 -10.58
N PRO A 315 31.74 8.58 -9.35
CA PRO A 315 30.76 8.30 -8.30
C PRO A 315 29.39 8.84 -8.69
N VAL A 316 28.35 8.03 -8.51
CA VAL A 316 26.95 8.40 -8.80
C VAL A 316 26.15 8.44 -7.50
N PRO A 317 25.32 9.47 -7.23
CA PRO A 317 24.58 9.55 -5.96
C PRO A 317 23.78 8.28 -5.61
N ALA A 318 23.77 7.90 -4.32
CA ALA A 318 23.00 6.77 -3.81
C ALA A 318 21.52 7.13 -3.52
N ALA A 319 20.83 7.70 -4.50
CA ALA A 319 19.43 8.13 -4.38
C ALA A 319 18.45 6.95 -4.43
N ALA A 320 17.19 7.15 -4.02
CA ALA A 320 16.14 6.16 -4.21
C ALA A 320 15.90 5.87 -5.71
N CYS A 321 15.72 4.59 -6.03
CA CYS A 321 15.54 4.09 -7.39
C CYS A 321 14.08 4.14 -7.85
N VAL A 322 13.16 3.81 -6.95
CA VAL A 322 11.73 3.64 -7.22
C VAL A 322 10.89 4.54 -6.31
N PRO A 323 9.66 4.91 -6.71
CA PRO A 323 8.74 5.67 -5.87
C PRO A 323 8.51 5.01 -4.51
N LYS A 324 8.20 5.82 -3.51
CA LYS A 324 7.55 5.30 -2.29
C LYS A 324 6.18 4.72 -2.60
N PHE A 325 5.81 3.68 -1.84
CA PHE A 325 4.61 2.90 -2.06
C PHE A 325 3.61 3.12 -0.92
N PHE A 326 2.43 3.67 -1.25
CA PHE A 326 1.37 3.99 -0.29
C PHE A 326 0.17 3.05 -0.39
N GLY A 327 0.30 1.99 -1.19
CA GLY A 327 -0.58 0.84 -1.19
C GLY A 327 -1.32 0.63 -2.50
N TYR A 328 -1.72 -0.62 -2.70
CA TYR A 328 -2.64 -1.05 -3.75
C TYR A 328 -3.96 -1.44 -3.12
N HIS A 329 -5.03 -0.80 -3.57
CA HIS A 329 -6.35 -0.92 -3.00
C HIS A 329 -7.37 -1.31 -4.06
N VAL A 330 -8.28 -2.22 -3.71
CA VAL A 330 -9.34 -2.69 -4.61
C VAL A 330 -10.69 -2.16 -4.14
N PRO A 331 -11.62 -1.84 -5.07
CA PRO A 331 -12.94 -1.38 -4.68
C PRO A 331 -13.69 -2.46 -3.92
N VAL A 332 -14.38 -2.05 -2.86
CA VAL A 332 -15.29 -2.90 -2.09
C VAL A 332 -16.68 -2.78 -2.73
N ASN A 333 -17.16 -3.86 -3.33
CA ASN A 333 -18.56 -3.93 -3.75
C ASN A 333 -19.39 -4.42 -2.58
N GLU A 334 -19.97 -3.48 -1.83
CA GLU A 334 -20.76 -3.75 -0.61
C GLU A 334 -21.89 -4.74 -0.88
N VAL A 335 -22.54 -4.66 -2.06
CA VAL A 335 -23.63 -5.56 -2.45
C VAL A 335 -23.13 -6.97 -2.74
N ASN A 336 -22.00 -7.11 -3.46
CA ASN A 336 -21.44 -8.42 -3.73
C ASN A 336 -20.84 -9.03 -2.45
N GLU A 337 -20.18 -8.24 -1.61
CA GLU A 337 -19.69 -8.72 -0.32
C GLU A 337 -20.84 -9.20 0.57
N ALA A 338 -21.97 -8.47 0.61
CA ALA A 338 -23.13 -8.90 1.36
C ALA A 338 -23.74 -10.20 0.82
N LYS A 339 -23.82 -10.34 -0.52
CA LYS A 339 -24.30 -11.57 -1.18
C LYS A 339 -23.37 -12.76 -0.96
N LEU A 340 -22.05 -12.55 -1.08
CA LEU A 340 -21.05 -13.57 -0.78
C LEU A 340 -21.17 -14.01 0.69
N ARG A 341 -21.26 -13.05 1.62
CA ARG A 341 -21.52 -13.35 3.03
C ARG A 341 -22.82 -14.13 3.24
N GLU A 342 -23.91 -13.79 2.56
CA GLU A 342 -25.19 -14.51 2.66
C GLU A 342 -25.10 -15.93 2.08
N ALA A 343 -24.42 -16.09 0.94
CA ALA A 343 -24.19 -17.37 0.29
C ALA A 343 -23.33 -18.29 1.17
N ASP A 344 -22.23 -17.78 1.71
CA ASP A 344 -21.34 -18.52 2.60
C ASP A 344 -22.08 -18.91 3.91
N LEU A 345 -22.89 -18.00 4.48
CA LEU A 345 -23.71 -18.26 5.67
C LEU A 345 -24.74 -19.37 5.41
N SER A 346 -25.34 -19.36 4.21
CA SER A 346 -26.28 -20.38 3.76
C SER A 346 -25.59 -21.75 3.61
N ALA A 347 -24.42 -21.79 2.95
CA ALA A 347 -23.62 -23.00 2.79
C ALA A 347 -23.20 -23.60 4.15
N LEU A 348 -22.81 -22.76 5.11
CA LEU A 348 -22.47 -23.21 6.46
C LEU A 348 -23.70 -23.77 7.20
N ALA A 349 -24.86 -23.13 7.05
CA ALA A 349 -26.11 -23.62 7.64
C ALA A 349 -26.49 -25.00 7.08
N GLU A 350 -26.28 -25.24 5.79
CA GLU A 350 -26.46 -26.57 5.17
C GLU A 350 -25.47 -27.60 5.70
N ARG A 351 -24.17 -27.27 5.80
CA ARG A 351 -23.16 -28.18 6.38
C ARG A 351 -23.50 -28.58 7.81
N ARG A 352 -23.99 -27.63 8.62
CA ARG A 352 -24.49 -27.90 9.99
C ARG A 352 -25.71 -28.83 9.99
N LYS A 353 -26.66 -28.66 9.05
CA LYS A 353 -27.81 -29.56 8.90
C LYS A 353 -27.36 -30.98 8.52
N ARG A 354 -26.42 -31.12 7.57
CA ARG A 354 -25.85 -32.42 7.18
C ARG A 354 -25.17 -33.13 8.36
N ARG A 355 -24.33 -32.42 9.12
CA ARG A 355 -23.67 -32.99 10.33
C ARG A 355 -24.70 -33.46 11.38
N LYS A 356 -25.76 -32.67 11.61
CA LYS A 356 -26.85 -33.09 12.52
C LYS A 356 -27.62 -34.30 12.00
N ALA A 357 -27.89 -34.38 10.69
CA ALA A 357 -28.58 -35.51 10.09
C ALA A 357 -27.72 -36.80 10.12
N ALA A 358 -26.42 -36.69 9.86
CA ALA A 358 -25.47 -37.80 9.95
C ALA A 358 -25.36 -38.32 11.40
N GLY A 359 -25.21 -37.42 12.38
CA GLY A 359 -25.16 -37.80 13.79
C GLY A 359 -26.47 -38.41 14.33
N ALA A 360 -27.63 -37.99 13.81
CA ALA A 360 -28.92 -38.57 14.21
C ALA A 360 -29.15 -40.00 13.67
N LYS A 361 -28.48 -40.38 12.58
CA LYS A 361 -28.61 -41.70 11.97
C LYS A 361 -27.88 -42.79 12.75
N GLN A 362 -26.86 -42.42 13.53
CA GLN A 362 -26.05 -43.35 14.32
C GLN A 362 -26.69 -43.78 15.65
N VAL A 363 -27.81 -43.17 16.07
CA VAL A 363 -28.41 -43.41 17.41
C VAL A 363 -29.61 -44.37 17.36
N ASN A 364 -30.11 -44.75 16.18
CA ASN A 364 -31.33 -45.55 16.06
C ASN A 364 -31.12 -47.04 15.73
N ASP A 365 -29.89 -47.49 15.50
CA ASP A 365 -29.61 -48.94 15.45
C ASP A 365 -29.32 -49.42 16.88
N GLY A 366 -30.40 -49.48 17.66
CA GLY A 366 -30.46 -50.22 18.90
C GLY A 366 -30.35 -51.71 18.61
N ASP A 367 -29.12 -52.18 18.42
CA ASP A 367 -28.77 -53.56 18.63
C ASP A 367 -28.33 -53.75 20.09
N THR A 368 -29.11 -54.58 20.75
CA THR A 368 -28.85 -55.21 22.04
C THR A 368 -27.38 -55.69 22.11
N LEU A 369 -26.53 -55.03 22.91
CA LEU A 369 -25.18 -55.54 23.19
C LEU A 369 -25.00 -55.91 24.66
N ASP A 370 -24.56 -57.16 24.80
CA ASP A 370 -23.95 -57.79 25.96
C ASP A 370 -22.80 -56.92 26.52
N PRO A 371 -22.70 -56.74 27.85
CA PRO A 371 -21.80 -55.77 28.48
C PRO A 371 -20.33 -56.23 28.69
N GLU A 372 -19.75 -57.13 27.88
CA GLU A 372 -18.43 -57.73 28.21
C GLU A 372 -17.29 -57.59 27.19
N SER A 373 -17.31 -56.64 26.25
CA SER A 373 -16.13 -56.39 25.40
C SER A 373 -15.84 -54.91 25.14
N GLU A 374 -15.14 -54.28 26.09
CA GLU A 374 -14.47 -52.99 25.91
C GLU A 374 -13.13 -53.20 25.16
N GLU A 375 -13.15 -53.12 23.83
CA GLU A 375 -11.99 -52.69 23.06
C GLU A 375 -12.40 -51.45 22.25
N VAL A 376 -11.91 -50.30 22.71
CA VAL A 376 -12.18 -48.97 22.14
C VAL A 376 -11.35 -48.82 20.86
N ALA A 377 -11.96 -49.12 19.71
CA ALA A 377 -11.41 -48.75 18.42
C ALA A 377 -11.68 -47.25 18.18
N ILE A 378 -10.63 -46.44 18.30
CA ILE A 378 -10.61 -45.05 17.85
C ILE A 378 -10.67 -45.09 16.31
N VAL A 379 -11.85 -44.88 15.74
CA VAL A 379 -12.02 -44.72 14.29
C VAL A 379 -11.77 -43.24 13.98
N ASP A 380 -10.66 -42.95 13.31
CA ASP A 380 -10.34 -41.62 12.79
C ASP A 380 -11.43 -41.18 11.80
N PRO A 381 -12.19 -40.09 12.06
CA PRO A 381 -13.33 -39.68 11.23
C PRO A 381 -12.97 -38.98 9.90
N ASP A 382 -11.71 -38.95 9.49
CA ASP A 382 -11.21 -37.94 8.54
C ASP A 382 -10.90 -38.44 7.11
N GLU A 383 -11.19 -39.69 6.72
CA GLU A 383 -10.66 -40.23 5.44
C GLU A 383 -11.59 -40.30 4.21
N ASP A 384 -12.91 -40.07 4.30
CA ASP A 384 -13.80 -40.20 3.13
C ASP A 384 -14.52 -38.89 2.75
N GLU A 385 -13.75 -37.83 2.47
CA GLU A 385 -14.24 -36.80 1.54
C GLU A 385 -14.19 -37.38 0.12
N THR A 386 -15.35 -37.81 -0.39
CA THR A 386 -15.48 -38.40 -1.72
C THR A 386 -14.92 -37.46 -2.79
N GLU A 387 -14.07 -37.97 -3.70
CA GLU A 387 -13.45 -37.18 -4.79
C GLU A 387 -14.47 -36.37 -5.61
N ASP A 388 -15.72 -36.83 -5.69
CA ASP A 388 -16.82 -36.13 -6.36
C ASP A 388 -17.22 -34.82 -5.67
N GLU A 389 -17.12 -34.72 -4.33
CA GLU A 389 -17.37 -33.46 -3.61
C GLU A 389 -16.25 -32.44 -3.87
N LYS A 390 -14.99 -32.87 -3.93
CA LYS A 390 -13.85 -31.99 -4.28
C LYS A 390 -13.94 -31.45 -5.70
N ALA A 391 -14.30 -32.30 -6.68
CA ALA A 391 -14.43 -31.88 -8.07
C ALA A 391 -15.58 -30.89 -8.30
N LEU A 392 -16.71 -31.05 -7.61
CA LEU A 392 -17.84 -30.12 -7.68
C LEU A 392 -17.54 -28.79 -6.99
N GLU A 393 -16.82 -28.81 -5.86
CA GLU A 393 -16.41 -27.59 -5.17
C GLU A 393 -15.40 -26.79 -6.01
N GLU A 394 -14.46 -27.46 -6.68
CA GLU A 394 -13.48 -26.84 -7.57
C GLU A 394 -14.13 -26.23 -8.83
N GLU A 395 -15.06 -26.93 -9.51
CA GLU A 395 -15.72 -26.41 -10.72
C GLU A 395 -16.69 -25.24 -10.43
N VAL A 396 -17.36 -25.26 -9.27
CA VAL A 396 -18.23 -24.15 -8.82
C VAL A 396 -17.40 -22.93 -8.42
N ASN A 397 -16.27 -23.13 -7.74
CA ASN A 397 -15.37 -22.06 -7.33
C ASN A 397 -14.66 -21.41 -8.53
N GLU A 398 -14.34 -22.19 -9.56
CA GLU A 398 -13.70 -21.67 -10.78
C GLU A 398 -14.70 -20.87 -11.65
N ARG A 399 -15.96 -21.33 -11.77
CA ARG A 399 -17.00 -20.58 -12.52
C ARG A 399 -17.50 -19.33 -11.81
N SER A 400 -17.63 -19.35 -10.48
CA SER A 400 -18.02 -18.16 -9.71
C SER A 400 -16.93 -17.09 -9.78
N HIS A 401 -15.65 -17.47 -9.69
CA HIS A 401 -14.54 -16.52 -9.82
C HIS A 401 -14.44 -15.91 -11.23
N ILE A 402 -14.81 -16.61 -12.30
CA ILE A 402 -14.75 -16.09 -13.67
C ILE A 402 -15.92 -15.12 -13.98
N GLU A 403 -17.13 -15.36 -13.44
CA GLU A 403 -18.28 -14.47 -13.66
C GLU A 403 -18.37 -13.30 -12.68
N GLU A 404 -17.76 -13.38 -11.49
CA GLU A 404 -17.74 -12.29 -10.53
C GLU A 404 -16.57 -11.30 -10.77
N ARG A 405 -15.49 -11.77 -11.41
CA ARG A 405 -14.44 -10.90 -12.01
C ARG A 405 -14.90 -10.21 -13.29
N ARG A 406 -16.01 -10.64 -13.88
CA ARG A 406 -16.64 -9.95 -15.02
C ARG A 406 -17.27 -8.63 -14.53
N TRP A 407 -16.44 -7.59 -14.56
CA TRP A 407 -16.84 -6.18 -14.65
C TRP A 407 -17.37 -5.55 -13.37
N GLN A 408 -16.50 -5.38 -12.36
CA GLN A 408 -16.67 -4.20 -11.53
C GLN A 408 -16.27 -2.98 -12.38
N PRO A 409 -17.15 -1.99 -12.59
CA PRO A 409 -16.84 -0.81 -13.40
C PRO A 409 -15.92 0.18 -12.68
N ILE A 410 -15.26 -0.23 -11.59
CA ILE A 410 -14.44 0.63 -10.74
C ILE A 410 -13.00 0.12 -10.77
N SER A 411 -12.08 0.98 -11.18
CA SER A 411 -10.64 0.67 -11.29
C SER A 411 -10.00 0.49 -9.92
N PRO A 412 -9.05 -0.45 -9.72
CA PRO A 412 -8.24 -0.46 -8.51
C PRO A 412 -7.35 0.78 -8.43
N LEU A 413 -6.88 1.11 -7.24
CA LEU A 413 -6.01 2.25 -6.97
C LEU A 413 -4.61 1.77 -6.61
N LEU A 414 -3.62 2.29 -7.33
CA LEU A 414 -2.22 2.22 -6.92
C LEU A 414 -1.75 3.60 -6.48
N LEU A 415 -1.42 3.74 -5.20
CA LEU A 415 -0.98 4.99 -4.58
C LEU A 415 0.54 4.97 -4.41
N VAL A 416 1.24 5.93 -5.02
CA VAL A 416 2.72 6.04 -4.99
C VAL A 416 3.19 7.50 -4.88
N GLU A 417 4.48 7.69 -4.62
CA GLU A 417 5.15 9.01 -4.59
C GLU A 417 4.92 9.79 -5.90
N GLU A 418 4.64 11.08 -5.79
CA GLU A 418 4.55 11.99 -6.94
C GLU A 418 5.96 12.42 -7.41
N CYS A 419 6.54 11.67 -8.34
CA CYS A 419 7.98 11.74 -8.64
C CYS A 419 8.43 12.78 -9.70
N GLY A 420 7.56 13.70 -10.13
CA GLY A 420 7.90 14.76 -11.08
C GLY A 420 7.45 14.51 -12.52
N LYS A 421 8.30 14.82 -13.50
CA LYS A 421 7.97 14.77 -14.94
C LYS A 421 8.88 13.82 -15.69
N ASP A 422 8.37 13.23 -16.77
CA ASP A 422 9.14 12.40 -17.70
C ASP A 422 10.40 13.12 -18.18
N ILE A 423 11.52 12.40 -18.26
CA ILE A 423 12.77 12.94 -18.81
C ILE A 423 12.74 12.99 -20.33
N VAL A 424 13.61 13.83 -20.88
CA VAL A 424 13.96 13.84 -22.30
C VAL A 424 15.45 13.47 -22.41
N ALA A 425 15.76 12.34 -23.04
CA ALA A 425 17.12 11.79 -23.06
C ALA A 425 18.16 12.81 -23.57
N SER A 426 17.86 13.52 -24.64
CA SER A 426 18.73 14.54 -25.25
C SER A 426 18.99 15.76 -24.37
N GLU A 427 18.17 15.99 -23.34
CA GLU A 427 18.35 17.09 -22.38
C GLU A 427 19.19 16.68 -21.15
N LEU A 428 19.43 15.38 -20.96
CA LEU A 428 20.22 14.89 -19.84
C LEU A 428 21.72 15.10 -20.06
N THR A 429 22.38 15.60 -19.04
CA THR A 429 23.84 15.59 -18.92
C THR A 429 24.37 14.15 -18.81
N ARG A 430 25.68 13.98 -19.03
CA ARG A 430 26.34 12.68 -18.90
C ARG A 430 26.15 12.08 -17.50
N ASP A 431 26.23 12.90 -16.45
CA ASP A 431 26.11 12.43 -15.07
C ASP A 431 24.67 12.01 -14.74
N GLU A 432 23.67 12.75 -15.22
CA GLU A 432 22.26 12.36 -15.07
C GLU A 432 21.93 11.07 -15.84
N ARG A 433 22.47 10.88 -17.04
CA ARG A 433 22.33 9.62 -17.79
C ARG A 433 22.94 8.44 -17.02
N ASN A 434 24.09 8.65 -16.40
CA ASN A 434 24.74 7.66 -15.55
C ASN A 434 23.91 7.36 -14.30
N GLU A 435 23.31 8.38 -13.67
CA GLU A 435 22.41 8.20 -12.54
C GLU A 435 21.20 7.32 -12.90
N CYS A 436 20.49 7.65 -13.97
CA CYS A 436 19.39 6.83 -14.49
C CYS A 436 19.84 5.41 -14.84
N PHE A 437 21.05 5.23 -15.38
CA PHE A 437 21.58 3.90 -15.65
C PHE A 437 21.85 3.10 -14.37
N THR A 438 22.43 3.72 -13.33
CA THR A 438 22.67 3.03 -12.06
C THR A 438 21.38 2.60 -11.37
N ILE A 439 20.26 3.32 -11.56
CA ILE A 439 18.94 2.92 -11.07
C ILE A 439 18.55 1.55 -11.63
N LEU A 440 18.73 1.31 -12.93
CA LEU A 440 18.46 0.01 -13.54
C LEU A 440 19.39 -1.08 -12.99
N LEU A 441 20.68 -0.79 -12.86
CA LEU A 441 21.64 -1.77 -12.36
C LEU A 441 21.34 -2.19 -10.91
N ARG A 442 20.90 -1.24 -10.08
CA ARG A 442 20.46 -1.52 -8.70
C ARG A 442 19.17 -2.34 -8.66
N LEU A 443 18.25 -2.09 -9.59
CA LEU A 443 17.06 -2.93 -9.76
C LEU A 443 17.44 -4.38 -10.11
N HIS A 444 18.37 -4.56 -11.06
CA HIS A 444 18.90 -5.89 -11.43
C HIS A 444 19.63 -6.56 -10.27
N HIS A 445 20.42 -5.81 -9.49
CA HIS A 445 21.10 -6.32 -8.30
C HIS A 445 20.11 -6.77 -7.22
N ALA A 446 18.97 -6.10 -7.11
CA ALA A 446 17.88 -6.48 -6.23
C ALA A 446 17.06 -7.68 -6.74
N ASN A 447 17.47 -8.29 -7.87
CA ASN A 447 16.79 -9.40 -8.53
C ASN A 447 15.40 -9.07 -9.10
N PHE A 448 15.28 -7.89 -9.72
CA PHE A 448 14.11 -7.48 -10.51
C PHE A 448 14.51 -7.19 -11.96
N ILE A 449 13.67 -7.57 -12.92
CA ILE A 449 13.81 -7.21 -14.34
C ILE A 449 12.55 -6.46 -14.76
N HIS A 450 12.69 -5.24 -15.29
CA HIS A 450 11.56 -4.33 -15.49
C HIS A 450 10.63 -4.73 -16.65
N LYS A 451 11.19 -5.34 -17.71
CA LYS A 451 10.57 -5.75 -19.00
C LYS A 451 9.87 -4.64 -19.81
N SER A 452 9.88 -3.40 -19.34
CA SER A 452 9.21 -2.26 -19.98
C SER A 452 10.05 -0.99 -19.88
N PHE A 453 11.37 -1.14 -20.05
CA PHE A 453 12.29 -0.02 -19.92
C PHE A 453 12.18 0.97 -21.08
N TYR A 454 11.76 2.21 -20.81
CA TYR A 454 11.66 3.31 -21.79
C TYR A 454 12.00 4.64 -21.13
N VAL A 455 12.48 5.64 -21.89
CA VAL A 455 12.81 6.99 -21.37
C VAL A 455 11.66 7.63 -20.60
N ARG A 456 10.42 7.50 -21.11
CA ARG A 456 9.20 8.03 -20.48
C ARG A 456 8.92 7.46 -19.07
N ASN A 457 9.52 6.32 -18.72
CA ASN A 457 9.34 5.68 -17.42
C ASN A 457 10.35 6.20 -16.37
N PHE A 458 11.20 7.16 -16.73
CA PHE A 458 12.02 7.89 -15.77
C PHE A 458 11.40 9.25 -15.49
N LEU A 459 11.16 9.52 -14.20
CA LEU A 459 10.69 10.80 -13.72
C LEU A 459 11.84 11.58 -13.10
N LYS A 460 11.86 12.89 -13.37
CA LYS A 460 12.80 13.87 -12.83
C LYS A 460 12.05 14.88 -11.97
N GLN A 461 12.56 15.12 -10.77
CA GLN A 461 12.05 16.13 -9.84
C GLN A 461 13.17 16.99 -9.23
N PRO A 462 12.85 18.18 -8.68
CA PRO A 462 13.80 18.99 -7.95
C PRO A 462 14.40 18.22 -6.77
N GLY A 463 15.72 18.30 -6.59
CA GLY A 463 16.42 17.63 -5.49
C GLY A 463 17.52 18.51 -4.88
N PRO A 464 18.36 17.93 -3.99
CA PRO A 464 18.22 16.58 -3.45
C PRO A 464 17.02 16.50 -2.48
N LEU A 465 16.40 15.32 -2.37
CA LEU A 465 15.22 15.13 -1.51
C LEU A 465 15.51 15.21 0.00
N THR A 466 16.79 15.22 0.37
CA THR A 466 17.26 15.50 1.74
C THR A 466 17.09 16.96 2.16
N LYS A 467 16.82 17.85 1.22
CA LYS A 467 16.55 19.26 1.50
C LYS A 467 15.04 19.50 1.61
N PRO A 468 14.61 20.52 2.35
CA PRO A 468 13.20 20.94 2.35
C PRO A 468 12.78 21.36 0.93
N PRO A 469 11.51 21.20 0.54
CA PRO A 469 11.02 21.49 -0.82
C PRO A 469 11.43 22.86 -1.38
N GLN A 470 11.51 23.89 -0.54
CA GLN A 470 11.86 25.28 -0.91
C GLN A 470 13.33 25.44 -1.33
N GLU A 471 14.21 24.53 -0.91
CA GLU A 471 15.64 24.55 -1.24
C GLU A 471 16.02 23.58 -2.36
N ARG A 472 15.04 22.82 -2.86
CA ARG A 472 15.26 21.87 -3.95
C ARG A 472 15.33 22.58 -5.29
N SER A 473 16.13 22.03 -6.20
CA SER A 473 16.35 22.61 -7.51
C SER A 473 16.47 21.55 -8.60
N ILE A 474 16.07 21.91 -9.82
CA ILE A 474 16.30 21.13 -11.04
C ILE A 474 17.79 21.08 -11.42
N SER A 475 18.62 21.96 -10.87
CA SER A 475 20.09 21.92 -11.04
C SER A 475 20.75 20.74 -10.30
N SER A 476 20.06 20.16 -9.33
CA SER A 476 20.48 19.00 -8.55
C SER A 476 19.32 18.01 -8.46
N PRO A 477 18.90 17.44 -9.60
CA PRO A 477 17.65 16.70 -9.67
C PRO A 477 17.72 15.37 -8.92
N SER A 478 16.56 14.74 -8.75
CA SER A 478 16.45 13.35 -8.32
C SER A 478 15.58 12.59 -9.30
N PHE A 479 15.94 11.33 -9.54
CA PHE A 479 15.30 10.47 -10.54
C PHE A 479 14.56 9.30 -9.88
N ARG A 480 13.53 8.83 -10.57
CA ARG A 480 12.75 7.63 -10.21
C ARG A 480 12.41 6.84 -11.46
N LEU A 481 12.48 5.52 -11.37
CA LEU A 481 11.96 4.60 -12.38
C LEU A 481 10.56 4.15 -11.97
N ILE A 482 9.61 4.17 -12.91
CA ILE A 482 8.19 3.85 -12.68
C ILE A 482 7.66 2.82 -13.69
N ASP A 483 6.39 2.41 -13.54
CA ASP A 483 5.64 1.55 -14.47
C ASP A 483 6.07 0.08 -14.45
N PHE A 484 6.00 -0.53 -13.26
CA PHE A 484 6.48 -1.89 -13.02
C PHE A 484 5.48 -3.00 -13.37
N GLY A 485 4.37 -2.71 -14.07
CA GLY A 485 3.32 -3.70 -14.35
C GLY A 485 3.74 -4.91 -15.17
N ARG A 486 4.94 -4.90 -15.78
CA ARG A 486 5.52 -6.05 -16.51
C ARG A 486 6.75 -6.65 -15.81
N THR A 487 7.08 -6.18 -14.61
CA THR A 487 8.31 -6.55 -13.93
C THR A 487 8.25 -7.99 -13.46
N ARG A 488 9.39 -8.68 -13.62
CA ARG A 488 9.63 -10.04 -13.12
C ARG A 488 10.48 -9.98 -11.86
N ILE A 489 10.18 -10.86 -10.91
CA ILE A 489 10.90 -11.02 -9.65
C ILE A 489 11.53 -12.41 -9.67
N TRP A 490 12.86 -12.48 -9.53
CA TRP A 490 13.58 -13.76 -9.62
C TRP A 490 13.10 -14.77 -8.57
N ARG A 491 12.75 -14.28 -7.38
CA ARG A 491 12.24 -15.11 -6.27
C ARG A 491 11.01 -15.90 -6.68
N ASP A 492 10.05 -15.25 -7.34
CA ASP A 492 8.80 -15.88 -7.76
C ASP A 492 9.08 -17.04 -8.74
N GLU A 493 10.00 -16.84 -9.68
CA GLU A 493 10.42 -17.87 -10.64
C GLU A 493 11.16 -19.03 -9.98
N MET A 494 11.98 -18.73 -8.97
CA MET A 494 12.64 -19.75 -8.18
C MET A 494 11.63 -20.58 -7.39
N GLU A 495 10.68 -19.95 -6.70
CA GLU A 495 9.66 -20.64 -5.90
C GLU A 495 8.79 -21.55 -6.77
N GLU A 496 8.38 -21.08 -7.95
CA GLU A 496 7.64 -21.91 -8.93
C GLU A 496 8.47 -23.14 -9.33
N ALA A 497 9.75 -22.96 -9.67
CA ALA A 497 10.61 -24.07 -10.06
C ALA A 497 10.88 -25.05 -8.89
N LEU A 498 11.00 -24.55 -7.66
CA LEU A 498 11.23 -25.34 -6.46
C LEU A 498 10.00 -26.16 -6.04
N SER A 499 8.79 -25.78 -6.46
CA SER A 499 7.56 -26.53 -6.20
C SER A 499 7.47 -27.88 -6.94
N ILE A 500 8.38 -28.13 -7.89
CA ILE A 500 8.37 -29.34 -8.74
C ILE A 500 9.07 -30.49 -8.02
N GLU A 501 8.32 -31.58 -7.79
CA GLU A 501 8.81 -32.76 -7.04
C GLU A 501 9.95 -33.51 -7.74
N ARG A 502 9.92 -33.59 -9.08
CA ARG A 502 10.93 -34.32 -9.84
C ARG A 502 12.20 -33.49 -9.99
N GLU A 503 13.24 -33.89 -9.28
CA GLU A 503 14.53 -33.17 -9.22
C GLU A 503 15.17 -32.91 -10.60
N ASP A 504 15.07 -33.84 -11.56
CA ASP A 504 15.58 -33.63 -12.92
C ASP A 504 14.82 -32.53 -13.68
N GLN A 505 13.49 -32.45 -13.49
CA GLN A 505 12.65 -31.44 -14.11
C GLN A 505 12.89 -30.08 -13.46
N LYS A 506 12.95 -30.04 -12.13
CA LYS A 506 13.29 -28.86 -11.33
C LYS A 506 14.63 -28.24 -11.75
N ASN A 507 15.69 -29.05 -11.83
CA ASN A 507 17.01 -28.56 -12.26
C ASN A 507 17.02 -28.05 -13.70
N LYS A 508 16.27 -28.70 -14.59
CA LYS A 508 16.11 -28.23 -15.98
C LYS A 508 15.39 -26.89 -16.04
N ILE A 509 14.32 -26.72 -15.27
CA ILE A 509 13.53 -25.48 -15.24
C ILE A 509 14.34 -24.34 -14.62
N LEU A 510 15.00 -24.56 -13.48
CA LEU A 510 15.89 -23.57 -12.86
C LEU A 510 17.00 -23.11 -13.81
N LYS A 511 17.62 -24.05 -14.54
CA LYS A 511 18.66 -23.72 -15.52
C LYS A 511 18.12 -22.86 -16.66
N ASN A 512 16.93 -23.18 -17.16
CA ASN A 512 16.28 -22.42 -18.23
C ASN A 512 15.87 -21.02 -17.76
N ALA A 513 15.23 -20.92 -16.58
CA ALA A 513 14.85 -19.66 -15.97
C ALA A 513 16.06 -18.76 -15.73
N ALA A 514 17.16 -19.31 -15.21
CA ALA A 514 18.40 -18.55 -15.01
C ALA A 514 18.96 -18.03 -16.35
N GLN A 515 18.98 -18.87 -17.38
CA GLN A 515 19.45 -18.45 -18.70
C GLN A 515 18.58 -17.34 -19.30
N GLU A 516 17.27 -17.44 -19.17
CA GLU A 516 16.32 -16.42 -19.63
C GLU A 516 16.49 -15.13 -18.83
N TRP A 517 16.62 -15.22 -17.51
CA TRP A 517 16.87 -14.08 -16.62
C TRP A 517 18.12 -13.31 -17.02
N PHE A 518 19.26 -13.98 -17.25
CA PHE A 518 20.47 -13.32 -17.73
C PHE A 518 20.30 -12.71 -19.12
N THR A 519 19.54 -13.36 -20.00
CA THR A 519 19.26 -12.86 -21.35
C THR A 519 18.44 -11.56 -21.29
N ASP A 520 17.36 -11.56 -20.51
CA ASP A 520 16.51 -10.40 -20.27
C ASP A 520 17.30 -9.25 -19.61
N ARG A 521 18.09 -9.55 -18.59
CA ARG A 521 18.95 -8.57 -17.90
C ARG A 521 19.89 -7.88 -18.89
N ASN A 522 20.60 -8.66 -19.71
CA ASN A 522 21.52 -8.12 -20.73
C ASN A 522 20.78 -7.33 -21.81
N TYR A 523 19.58 -7.78 -22.20
CA TYR A 523 18.74 -7.05 -23.14
C TYR A 523 18.34 -5.67 -22.59
N GLU A 524 17.94 -5.58 -21.32
CA GLU A 524 17.61 -4.30 -20.67
C GLU A 524 18.81 -3.38 -20.57
N VAL A 525 19.99 -3.91 -20.25
CA VAL A 525 21.25 -3.13 -20.28
C VAL A 525 21.49 -2.59 -21.69
N GLY A 526 21.39 -3.41 -22.74
CA GLY A 526 21.54 -2.90 -24.11
C GLY A 526 20.46 -1.87 -24.49
N LYS A 527 19.24 -2.03 -23.96
CA LYS A 527 18.12 -1.12 -24.21
C LYS A 527 18.32 0.24 -23.54
N VAL A 528 18.78 0.28 -22.28
CA VAL A 528 19.01 1.55 -21.58
C VAL A 528 20.06 2.42 -22.25
N PHE A 529 21.12 1.83 -22.80
CA PHE A 529 22.12 2.58 -23.57
C PHE A 529 21.50 3.29 -24.78
N ARG A 530 20.57 2.64 -25.48
CA ARG A 530 19.86 3.24 -26.62
C ARG A 530 18.85 4.30 -26.17
N GLU A 531 18.03 3.98 -25.17
CA GLU A 531 16.98 4.86 -24.67
C GLU A 531 17.56 6.14 -24.04
N LEU A 532 18.57 6.02 -23.18
CA LEU A 532 19.23 7.16 -22.53
C LEU A 532 20.36 7.77 -23.37
N GLU A 533 20.55 7.30 -24.61
CA GLU A 533 21.60 7.76 -25.53
C GLU A 533 23.01 7.74 -24.90
N ILE A 534 23.32 6.74 -24.07
CA ILE A 534 24.62 6.67 -23.39
C ILE A 534 25.71 6.36 -24.43
N PRO A 535 26.77 7.17 -24.54
CA PRO A 535 27.85 6.89 -25.47
C PRO A 535 28.54 5.57 -25.09
N ASN A 536 28.96 4.80 -26.10
CA ASN A 536 29.72 3.58 -25.85
C ASN A 536 31.00 3.93 -25.09
N TYR A 537 31.23 3.26 -23.96
CA TYR A 537 32.42 3.46 -23.11
C TYR A 537 33.72 2.92 -23.73
N GLU A 538 33.65 2.33 -24.94
CA GLU A 538 34.78 1.71 -25.63
C GLU A 538 35.57 2.67 -26.55
N SER A 539 35.23 3.96 -26.58
CA SER A 539 35.97 5.02 -27.28
C SER A 539 36.63 5.97 -26.29
#